data_AF-A0A198A850-F1
#
_entry.id   AF-A0A198A850-F1
#
_cell.length_a   1.000
_cell.length_b   1.000
_cell.length_c   1.000
_cell.angle_alpha   90.00
_cell.angle_beta   90.00
_cell.angle_gamma   90.00
#
_symmetry.space_group_name_H-M   'P 1'
#
loop_
_entity.id
_entity.type
_entity.pdbx_description
1 polymer ?
#
loop_
_entity_poly.entity_id
_entity_poly.type
_entity_poly.pdbx_seq_one_letter_code
_entity_poly.pdbx_strand_id
1 'polypeptide(L)'
;MPPVQENLVRNLLPAKLPSVITHFASRHVLTTREAEIISLIALRGYSNREIADYCFISEKTVKVHIEKIMDKVGTRSMRKLLAAIISTDAYPS
;
A
#
# COMPACT_ATOMS: atom_id res chain seq x y z
N MET A 1 -17.11 27.94 6.13
CA MET A 1 -15.83 27.68 5.41
C MET A 1 -14.80 27.28 6.44
N PRO A 2 -14.33 26.01 6.48
CA PRO A 2 -13.14 25.69 7.26
C PRO A 2 -11.92 26.36 6.59
N PRO A 3 -10.90 26.77 7.36
CA PRO A 3 -9.81 27.60 6.89
C PRO A 3 -8.91 26.83 5.91
N VAL A 4 -8.32 27.61 5.00
CA VAL A 4 -7.48 27.21 3.87
C VAL A 4 -6.31 26.33 4.35
N GLN A 5 -6.48 25.02 4.17
CA GLN A 5 -5.47 24.00 3.87
C GLN A 5 -4.03 24.31 4.30
N GLU A 6 -3.78 24.26 5.61
CA GLU A 6 -2.45 24.09 6.20
C GLU A 6 -1.87 22.67 5.96
N ASN A 7 -2.29 22.00 4.87
CA ASN A 7 -1.95 20.61 4.56
C ASN A 7 -1.08 20.45 3.31
N LEU A 8 -0.48 21.54 2.80
CA LEU A 8 0.38 21.48 1.60
C LEU A 8 1.79 20.90 1.87
N VAL A 9 2.16 20.60 3.12
CA VAL A 9 3.45 19.98 3.48
C VAL A 9 3.40 18.48 3.76
N ARG A 10 2.24 17.81 3.62
CA ARG A 10 2.12 16.34 3.82
C ARG A 10 2.21 15.52 2.52
N ASN A 11 2.85 16.07 1.49
CA ASN A 11 3.10 15.39 0.21
C ASN A 11 4.47 14.70 0.13
N LEU A 12 4.96 14.24 1.28
CA LEU A 12 6.08 13.32 1.36
C LEU A 12 5.49 12.02 1.90
N LEU A 13 5.75 10.91 1.21
CA LEU A 13 5.48 9.52 1.62
C LEU A 13 5.23 9.42 3.12
N PRO A 14 4.15 8.75 3.60
CA PRO A 14 3.87 8.63 5.03
C PRO A 14 5.18 8.27 5.73
N ALA A 15 5.65 9.19 6.57
CA ALA A 15 7.01 9.16 7.08
C ALA A 15 7.27 7.80 7.71
N LYS A 16 8.18 7.04 7.06
CA LYS A 16 8.64 5.67 7.38
C LYS A 16 7.59 4.56 7.21
N LEU A 17 7.25 4.24 5.96
CA LEU A 17 6.90 2.85 5.64
C LEU A 17 8.07 1.94 6.03
N PRO A 18 7.84 0.75 6.61
CA PRO A 18 8.92 -0.19 6.88
C PRO A 18 9.75 -0.48 5.63
N SER A 19 11.05 -0.73 5.81
CA SER A 19 12.02 -0.97 4.72
C SER A 19 11.49 -1.98 3.72
N VAL A 20 10.95 -3.09 4.21
CA VAL A 20 10.35 -4.16 3.39
C VAL A 20 9.25 -3.65 2.44
N ILE A 21 8.38 -2.75 2.89
CA ILE A 21 7.31 -2.18 2.04
C ILE A 21 7.92 -1.21 1.03
N THR A 22 8.91 -0.42 1.44
CA THR A 22 9.57 0.54 0.55
C THR A 22 10.33 -0.18 -0.58
N HIS A 23 11.10 -1.20 -0.24
CA HIS A 23 11.80 -2.04 -1.22
C HIS A 23 10.83 -2.75 -2.16
N PHE A 24 9.76 -3.33 -1.61
CA PHE A 24 8.73 -4.03 -2.40
C PHE A 24 8.03 -3.06 -3.36
N ALA A 25 7.63 -1.89 -2.87
CA ALA A 25 6.96 -0.86 -3.66
C ALA A 25 7.86 -0.35 -4.79
N SER A 26 9.15 -0.11 -4.51
CA SER A 26 10.13 0.30 -5.52
C SER A 26 10.33 -0.77 -6.60
N ARG A 27 10.53 -2.03 -6.18
CA ARG A 27 10.73 -3.18 -7.10
C ARG A 27 9.57 -3.37 -8.08
N HIS A 28 8.34 -3.12 -7.63
CA HIS A 28 7.12 -3.31 -8.42
C HIS A 28 6.50 -2.02 -8.95
N VAL A 29 7.20 -0.88 -8.81
CA VAL A 29 6.74 0.44 -9.27
C VAL A 29 5.30 0.76 -8.79
N LEU A 30 5.08 0.50 -7.50
CA LEU A 30 3.82 0.84 -6.85
C LEU A 30 3.73 2.35 -6.64
N THR A 31 2.54 2.90 -6.85
CA THR A 31 2.24 4.29 -6.49
C THR A 31 2.22 4.45 -4.97
N THR A 32 2.32 5.69 -4.49
CA THR A 32 2.21 6.00 -3.05
C THR A 32 0.95 5.40 -2.42
N ARG A 33 -0.19 5.48 -3.12
CA ARG A 33 -1.46 4.94 -2.61
C ARG A 33 -1.49 3.42 -2.56
N GLU A 34 -0.88 2.77 -3.54
CA GLU A 34 -0.75 1.30 -3.57
C GLU A 34 0.19 0.81 -2.46
N ALA A 35 1.29 1.52 -2.22
CA ALA A 35 2.22 1.25 -1.13
C ALA A 35 1.56 1.43 0.26
N GLU A 36 0.73 2.45 0.43
CA GLU A 36 -0.07 2.64 1.64
C GLU A 36 -1.05 1.48 1.84
N ILE A 37 -1.84 1.12 0.82
CA ILE A 37 -2.82 0.02 0.90
C ILE A 37 -2.14 -1.29 1.24
N ILE A 38 -1.03 -1.63 0.58
CA ILE A 38 -0.33 -2.88 0.87
C ILE A 38 0.29 -2.89 2.27
N SER A 39 0.71 -1.73 2.80
CA SER A 39 1.18 -1.61 4.18
C SER A 39 0.08 -1.91 5.21
N LEU A 40 -1.15 -1.42 4.97
CA LEU A 40 -2.29 -1.66 5.85
C LEU A 40 -2.71 -3.14 5.84
N ILE A 41 -2.65 -3.79 4.67
CA ILE A 41 -2.91 -5.23 4.55
C ILE A 41 -1.81 -6.02 5.25
N ALA A 42 -0.55 -5.83 4.88
CA ALA A 42 0.54 -6.71 5.27
C ALA A 42 0.98 -6.54 6.73
N LEU A 43 0.89 -5.32 7.28
CA LEU A 43 1.41 -5.01 8.62
C LEU A 43 0.32 -4.86 9.67
N ARG A 44 -0.88 -4.43 9.26
CA ARG A 44 -2.02 -4.24 10.18
C ARG A 44 -3.08 -5.33 10.06
N GLY A 45 -3.08 -6.10 8.97
CA GLY A 45 -4.10 -7.12 8.72
C GLY A 45 -5.48 -6.54 8.43
N TYR A 46 -5.56 -5.29 7.98
CA TYR A 46 -6.85 -4.62 7.76
C TYR A 46 -7.63 -5.29 6.61
N SER A 47 -8.93 -5.41 6.82
CA SER A 47 -9.92 -5.77 5.80
C SER A 47 -10.14 -4.62 4.80
N ASN A 48 -10.75 -4.93 3.65
CA ASN A 48 -11.06 -3.90 2.64
C ASN A 48 -11.93 -2.76 3.21
N ARG A 49 -12.82 -3.07 4.16
CA ARG A 49 -13.67 -2.09 4.85
C ARG A 49 -12.85 -1.18 5.76
N GLU A 50 -11.99 -1.75 6.60
CA GLU A 50 -11.12 -0.96 7.48
C GLU A 50 -10.14 -0.08 6.69
N ILE A 51 -9.62 -0.60 5.57
CA ILE A 51 -8.81 0.20 4.64
C ILE A 51 -9.65 1.32 4.04
N ALA A 52 -10.86 1.03 3.56
CA ALA A 52 -11.75 2.03 2.98
C ALA A 52 -12.02 3.18 3.97
N ASP A 53 -12.34 2.84 5.22
CA ASP A 53 -12.58 3.80 6.30
C ASP A 53 -11.31 4.61 6.63
N TYR A 54 -10.15 3.94 6.78
CA TYR A 54 -8.88 4.60 7.07
C TYR A 54 -8.44 5.56 5.96
N CYS A 55 -8.67 5.14 4.72
CA CYS A 55 -8.23 5.84 3.52
C CYS A 55 -9.27 6.84 2.99
N PHE A 56 -10.46 6.93 3.59
CA PHE A 56 -11.59 7.75 3.13
C PHE A 56 -11.99 7.50 1.66
N ILE A 57 -12.09 6.22 1.27
CA ILE A 57 -12.50 5.77 -0.07
C ILE A 57 -13.52 4.65 0.02
N SER A 58 -14.12 4.22 -1.10
CA SER A 58 -15.02 3.06 -1.09
C SER A 58 -14.26 1.73 -1.05
N GLU A 59 -14.87 0.68 -0.50
CA GLU A 59 -14.35 -0.71 -0.61
C GLU A 59 -14.11 -1.13 -2.06
N LYS A 60 -14.96 -0.67 -3.00
CA LYS A 60 -14.78 -0.92 -4.43
C LYS A 60 -13.47 -0.30 -4.93
N THR A 61 -13.16 0.91 -4.50
CA THR A 61 -11.90 1.60 -4.84
C THR A 61 -10.70 0.85 -4.25
N VAL A 62 -10.80 0.34 -3.01
CA VAL A 62 -9.76 -0.50 -2.40
C VAL A 62 -9.50 -1.75 -3.25
N LYS A 63 -10.56 -2.46 -3.67
CA LYS A 63 -10.43 -3.65 -4.54
C LYS A 63 -9.73 -3.33 -5.86
N VAL A 64 -10.07 -2.21 -6.50
CA VAL A 64 -9.41 -1.75 -7.73
C VAL A 64 -7.91 -1.50 -7.50
N HIS A 65 -7.52 -0.90 -6.38
CA HIS A 65 -6.10 -0.75 -6.05
C HIS A 65 -5.41 -2.10 -5.82
N ILE A 66 -6.06 -3.03 -5.12
CA ILE A 66 -5.52 -4.38 -4.90
C ILE A 66 -5.32 -5.12 -6.23
N GLU A 67 -6.27 -5.00 -7.16
CA GLU A 67 -6.16 -5.59 -8.51
C GLU A 67 -4.95 -5.02 -9.28
N LYS A 68 -4.76 -3.69 -9.25
CA LYS A 68 -3.59 -3.04 -9.88
C LYS A 68 -2.27 -3.45 -9.23
N ILE A 69 -2.23 -3.61 -7.91
CA ILE A 69 -1.05 -4.14 -7.20
C ILE A 69 -0.76 -5.56 -7.69
N MET A 70 -1.78 -6.40 -7.74
CA MET A 70 -1.70 -7.78 -8.22
C MET A 70 -1.19 -7.87 -9.67
N ASP A 71 -1.65 -6.97 -10.55
CA ASP A 71 -1.14 -6.82 -11.92
C ASP A 71 0.35 -6.49 -11.94
N LYS A 72 0.77 -5.46 -11.20
CA LYS A 72 2.17 -5.01 -11.14
C LYS A 72 3.12 -6.05 -10.53
N VAL A 73 2.62 -6.85 -9.60
CA VAL A 73 3.38 -7.93 -8.96
C VAL A 73 3.36 -9.21 -9.80
N GLY A 74 2.43 -9.34 -10.76
CA GLY A 74 2.27 -10.53 -11.58
C GLY A 74 1.64 -11.71 -10.83
N THR A 75 0.76 -11.44 -9.87
CA THR A 75 0.08 -12.47 -9.06
C THR A 75 -1.41 -12.22 -8.96
N ARG A 76 -2.22 -13.27 -8.85
CA ARG A 76 -3.66 -13.19 -8.55
C ARG A 76 -4.01 -13.72 -7.16
N SER A 77 -2.99 -14.06 -6.36
CA SER A 77 -3.17 -14.68 -5.05
C SER A 77 -2.67 -13.74 -3.95
N MET A 78 -3.57 -13.37 -3.05
CA MET A 78 -3.21 -12.58 -1.86
C MET A 78 -2.14 -13.29 -1.02
N ARG A 79 -2.22 -14.61 -0.87
CA ARG A 79 -1.19 -15.40 -0.16
C ARG A 79 0.18 -15.26 -0.81
N LYS A 80 0.26 -15.37 -2.15
CA LYS A 80 1.53 -15.18 -2.88
C LYS A 80 2.03 -13.73 -2.80
N LEU A 81 1.12 -12.75 -2.82
CA LEU A 81 1.45 -11.35 -2.67
C LEU A 81 2.11 -11.08 -1.31
N LEU A 82 1.52 -11.58 -0.21
CA LEU A 82 2.10 -11.46 1.13
C LEU A 82 3.44 -12.19 1.26
N ALA A 83 3.56 -13.39 0.70
CA ALA A 83 4.82 -14.12 0.68
C ALA A 83 5.92 -13.35 -0.05
N ALA A 84 5.61 -12.72 -1.20
CA ALA A 84 6.56 -11.92 -1.95
C ALA A 84 7.08 -10.70 -1.15
N ILE A 85 6.20 -10.06 -0.37
CA ILE A 85 6.60 -8.96 0.53
C ILE A 85 7.60 -9.46 1.56
N ILE A 86 7.30 -10.58 2.24
CA ILE A 86 8.20 -11.16 3.26
C ILE A 86 9.55 -11.55 2.64
N SER A 87 9.55 -12.11 1.44
CA SER A 87 10.78 -12.50 0.73
C SER A 87 11.60 -11.31 0.21
N THR A 88 11.07 -10.09 0.23
CA THR A 88 11.76 -8.91 -0.31
C THR A 88 12.98 -8.49 0.53
N ASP A 89 12.95 -8.69 1.85
CA ASP A 89 14.11 -8.40 2.73
C ASP A 89 15.06 -9.60 2.90
N ALA A 90 14.74 -10.77 2.33
CA ALA A 90 15.54 -12.00 2.50
C ALA A 90 16.78 -12.07 1.58
N TYR A 91 16.90 -11.17 0.60
CA TYR A 91 18.05 -11.08 -0.30
C TYR A 91 18.43 -9.62 -0.56
N PRO A 92 19.20 -8.99 0.34
CA PRO A 92 19.84 -7.73 0.01
C PRO A 92 20.88 -7.99 -1.08
N SER A 93 20.69 -7.38 -2.25
CA SER A 93 21.72 -7.20 -3.27
C SER A 93 22.72 -6.15 -2.83
#